data_AF-A0AA39YEG0-F1
#
_entry.id   AF-A0AA39YEG0-F1
#
_cell.length_a   1.000
_cell.length_b   1.000
_cell.length_c   1.000
_cell.angle_alpha   90.00
_cell.angle_beta   90.00
_cell.angle_gamma   90.00
#
_symmetry.space_group_name_H-M   'P 1'
#
loop_
_entity.id
_entity.type
_entity.pdbx_description
1 polymer ?
#
loop_
_entity_poly.entity_id
_entity_poly.type
_entity_poly.pdbx_seq_one_letter_code
_entity_poly.pdbx_strand_id
1 'polypeptide(L)'
;MAAMQPKIAGTWNLNSAFLDAPPLDIFWLASSTVTAVDQPGQGSYKAGCVFLESFCQYRHSLGLPASVLSICPIEDVGFVAENAFAKRNTIAQGNYMLGEREFPECVEASLLGQWLHQQSQFEGGQGDMWQSKGHIIMHGSTVQLRSSPR
;
A
#
# COMPACT_ATOMS: atom_id res chain seq x y z
N MET A 1 10.86 9.36 13.83
CA MET A 1 9.49 9.91 13.87
C MET A 1 9.09 10.67 12.61
N ALA A 2 9.92 11.57 12.06
CA ALA A 2 9.56 12.40 10.88
C ALA A 2 8.98 11.62 9.68
N ALA A 3 9.49 10.42 9.38
CA ALA A 3 9.02 9.61 8.25
C ALA A 3 7.62 8.98 8.45
N MET A 4 7.15 8.83 9.70
CA MET A 4 5.86 8.20 10.02
C MET A 4 4.72 9.21 10.03
N GLN A 5 5.00 10.42 10.49
CA GLN A 5 4.00 11.46 10.72
C GLN A 5 3.13 11.76 9.49
N PRO A 6 3.66 11.95 8.26
CA PRO A 6 2.80 12.19 7.10
C PRO A 6 1.92 10.98 6.76
N LYS A 7 2.39 9.75 7.01
CA LYS A 7 1.62 8.53 6.76
C LYS A 7 0.51 8.34 7.80
N ILE A 8 0.80 8.57 9.08
CA ILE A 8 -0.18 8.34 10.15
C ILE A 8 -1.17 9.50 10.23
N ALA A 9 -0.67 10.70 10.49
CA ALA A 9 -1.54 11.86 10.69
C ALA A 9 -2.24 12.26 9.39
N GLY A 10 -1.54 12.19 8.24
CA GLY A 10 -2.14 12.50 6.95
C GLY A 10 -3.31 11.58 6.62
N THR A 11 -3.12 10.26 6.76
CA THR A 11 -4.18 9.27 6.51
C THR A 11 -5.36 9.41 7.48
N TRP A 12 -5.08 9.65 8.77
CA TRP A 12 -6.16 9.86 9.74
C TRP A 12 -6.97 11.13 9.47
N ASN A 13 -6.27 12.21 9.10
CA ASN A 13 -6.91 13.48 8.74
C ASN A 13 -7.79 13.32 7.49
N LEU A 14 -7.27 12.66 6.44
CA LEU A 14 -8.06 12.37 5.23
C LEU A 14 -9.28 11.52 5.57
N ASN A 15 -9.12 10.45 6.33
CA ASN A 15 -10.24 9.62 6.75
C ASN A 15 -11.31 10.46 7.47
N SER A 16 -10.91 11.22 8.48
CA SER A 16 -11.84 12.02 9.29
C SER A 16 -12.57 13.07 8.47
N ALA A 17 -11.88 13.73 7.53
CA ALA A 17 -12.46 14.76 6.68
C ALA A 17 -13.56 14.22 5.74
N PHE A 18 -13.51 12.93 5.40
CA PHE A 18 -14.46 12.29 4.49
C PHE A 18 -15.42 11.32 5.17
N LEU A 19 -15.46 11.25 6.50
CA LEU A 19 -16.45 10.42 7.22
C LEU A 19 -17.87 11.00 7.09
N ASP A 20 -18.01 12.32 7.15
CA ASP A 20 -19.29 13.03 7.07
C ASP A 20 -19.59 13.60 5.67
N ALA A 21 -18.73 13.30 4.70
CA ALA A 21 -18.87 13.72 3.31
C ALA A 21 -19.64 12.67 2.49
N PRO A 22 -20.05 12.96 1.25
CA PRO A 22 -20.51 11.94 0.32
C PRO A 22 -19.51 10.78 0.23
N PRO A 23 -19.98 9.52 0.11
CA PRO A 23 -19.11 8.36 0.10
C PRO A 23 -18.10 8.46 -1.04
N LEU A 24 -16.82 8.30 -0.70
CA LEU A 24 -15.75 8.25 -1.68
C LEU A 24 -15.88 7.00 -2.55
N ASP A 25 -15.59 7.11 -3.84
CA ASP A 25 -15.43 5.93 -4.70
C ASP A 25 -14.09 5.23 -4.42
N ILE A 26 -13.05 6.00 -4.09
CA ILE A 26 -11.68 5.53 -3.95
C ILE A 26 -10.99 6.15 -2.73
N PHE A 27 -10.29 5.31 -1.96
CA PHE A 27 -9.37 5.76 -0.91
C PHE A 27 -8.08 4.96 -1.04
N TRP A 28 -7.10 5.49 -1.77
CA TRP A 28 -5.90 4.77 -2.15
C TRP A 28 -4.68 5.18 -1.32
N LEU A 29 -3.93 4.21 -0.81
CA LEU A 29 -2.79 4.41 0.09
C LEU A 29 -1.49 3.89 -0.53
N ALA A 30 -0.43 4.71 -0.49
CA ALA A 30 0.91 4.33 -0.92
C ALA A 30 1.74 3.76 0.26
N SER A 31 1.81 2.44 0.34
CA SER A 31 2.77 1.69 1.16
C SER A 31 4.07 1.45 0.38
N SER A 32 4.98 0.65 0.94
CA SER A 32 6.22 0.25 0.30
C SER A 32 6.58 -1.19 0.64
N THR A 33 7.25 -1.87 -0.30
CA THR A 33 7.79 -3.24 -0.15
C THR A 33 8.70 -3.43 1.07
N VAL A 34 9.19 -2.36 1.70
CA VAL A 34 9.93 -2.41 2.98
C VAL A 34 9.16 -3.10 4.11
N THR A 35 7.84 -3.27 3.98
CA THR A 35 7.02 -4.04 4.93
C THR A 35 7.16 -5.54 4.76
N ALA A 36 7.53 -6.01 3.56
CA ALA A 36 7.71 -7.42 3.21
C ALA A 36 9.17 -7.88 3.34
N VAL A 37 10.14 -7.00 3.08
CA VAL A 37 11.57 -7.29 3.22
C VAL A 37 12.15 -6.64 4.48
N ASP A 38 13.22 -7.20 5.02
CA ASP A 38 13.92 -6.55 6.12
C ASP A 38 14.97 -5.57 5.58
N GLN A 39 14.89 -4.32 6.02
CA GLN A 39 15.76 -3.24 5.58
C GLN A 39 16.30 -2.50 6.80
N PRO A 40 17.55 -2.79 7.22
CA PRO A 40 18.18 -2.11 8.34
C PRO A 40 18.14 -0.59 8.17
N GLY A 41 17.82 0.12 9.26
CA GLY A 41 17.72 1.58 9.26
C GLY A 41 16.37 2.16 8.79
N GLN A 42 15.46 1.34 8.26
CA GLN A 42 14.13 1.79 7.80
C GLN A 42 12.99 1.55 8.80
N GLY A 43 13.30 1.22 10.06
CA GLY A 43 12.30 0.83 11.06
C GLY A 43 11.14 1.84 11.24
N SER A 44 11.44 3.14 11.32
CA SER A 44 10.39 4.18 11.38
C SER A 44 9.55 4.22 10.09
N TYR A 45 10.18 4.20 8.92
CA TYR A 45 9.44 4.23 7.64
C TYR A 45 8.57 2.98 7.47
N LYS A 46 9.12 1.80 7.79
CA LYS A 46 8.42 0.51 7.81
C LYS A 46 7.19 0.54 8.72
N ALA A 47 7.32 1.05 9.94
CA ALA A 47 6.17 1.19 10.85
C ALA A 47 5.07 2.08 10.26
N GLY A 48 5.42 3.18 9.60
CA GLY A 48 4.47 4.03 8.88
C GLY A 48 3.76 3.30 7.74
N CYS A 49 4.47 2.49 6.97
CA CYS A 49 3.89 1.68 5.89
C CYS A 49 2.97 0.56 6.43
N VAL A 50 3.38 -0.16 7.48
CA VAL A 50 2.54 -1.17 8.15
C VAL A 50 1.26 -0.55 8.72
N PHE A 51 1.34 0.68 9.25
CA PHE A 51 0.15 1.42 9.64
C PHE A 51 -0.82 1.60 8.47
N LEU A 52 -0.36 2.04 7.29
CA LEU A 52 -1.23 2.22 6.12
C LEU A 52 -1.90 0.91 5.68
N GLU A 53 -1.14 -0.19 5.68
CA GLU A 53 -1.66 -1.52 5.34
C GLU A 53 -2.73 -1.97 6.34
N SER A 54 -2.48 -1.78 7.63
CA SER A 54 -3.45 -2.09 8.69
C SER A 54 -4.66 -1.15 8.65
N PHE A 55 -4.45 0.11 8.28
CA PHE A 55 -5.52 1.11 8.17
C PHE A 55 -6.47 0.82 7.01
N CYS A 56 -5.96 0.25 5.91
CA CYS A 56 -6.79 -0.26 4.82
C CYS A 56 -7.80 -1.30 5.34
N GLN A 57 -7.32 -2.27 6.15
CA GLN A 57 -8.18 -3.28 6.78
C GLN A 57 -9.19 -2.66 7.75
N TYR A 58 -8.76 -1.68 8.54
CA TYR A 58 -9.65 -0.94 9.43
C TYR A 58 -10.79 -0.28 8.66
N ARG A 59 -10.51 0.40 7.54
CA ARG A 59 -11.57 1.00 6.69
C ARG A 59 -12.50 -0.05 6.10
N HIS A 60 -11.97 -1.18 5.63
CA HIS A 60 -12.79 -2.31 5.16
C HIS A 60 -13.72 -2.86 6.25
N SER A 61 -13.28 -2.92 7.50
CA SER A 61 -14.13 -3.34 8.63
C SER A 61 -15.29 -2.38 8.91
N LEU A 62 -15.19 -1.13 8.45
CA LEU A 62 -16.25 -0.13 8.52
C LEU A 62 -17.12 -0.09 7.24
N GLY A 63 -16.90 -1.01 6.29
CA GLY A 63 -17.55 -1.00 4.98
C GLY A 63 -17.10 0.16 4.08
N LEU A 64 -16.00 0.83 4.41
CA LEU A 64 -15.51 1.99 3.68
C LEU A 64 -14.51 1.58 2.58
N PRO A 65 -14.47 2.31 1.44
CA PRO A 65 -13.47 2.09 0.41
C PRO A 65 -12.06 2.24 0.98
N ALA A 66 -11.17 1.31 0.62
CA ALA A 66 -9.73 1.47 0.77
C ALA A 66 -8.96 0.53 -0.17
N SER A 67 -7.81 0.97 -0.66
CA SER A 67 -6.80 0.15 -1.34
C SER A 67 -5.43 0.57 -0.85
N VAL A 68 -4.48 -0.36 -0.87
CA VAL A 68 -3.09 -0.07 -0.48
C VAL A 68 -2.12 -0.77 -1.41
N LEU A 69 -1.21 0.00 -2.01
CA LEU A 69 -0.16 -0.53 -2.86
C LEU A 69 1.19 -0.46 -2.14
N SER A 70 1.87 -1.60 -2.03
CA SER A 70 3.22 -1.68 -1.48
C SER A 70 4.22 -1.51 -2.61
N ILE A 71 4.67 -0.26 -2.80
CA ILE A 71 5.49 0.16 -3.94
C ILE A 71 6.94 -0.32 -3.76
N CYS A 72 7.51 -0.92 -4.81
CA CYS A 72 8.93 -1.22 -4.86
C CYS A 72 9.73 0.02 -5.27
N PRO A 73 11.04 0.06 -5.02
CA PRO A 73 11.90 1.09 -5.60
C PRO A 73 11.70 1.21 -7.12
N ILE A 74 11.51 2.45 -7.61
CA ILE A 74 11.35 2.75 -9.04
C ILE A 74 12.70 3.25 -9.58
N GLU A 75 13.14 2.70 -10.71
CA GLU A 75 14.53 2.86 -11.19
C GLU A 75 14.84 4.17 -11.91
N ASP A 76 13.82 4.74 -12.54
CA ASP A 76 13.87 5.83 -13.52
C ASP A 76 13.25 7.14 -13.01
N VAL A 77 12.31 7.09 -12.06
CA VAL A 77 11.68 8.28 -11.45
C VAL A 77 11.58 8.23 -9.91
N GLY A 78 11.49 9.42 -9.30
CA GLY A 78 11.27 9.59 -7.87
C GLY A 78 12.52 9.44 -7.00
N PHE A 79 12.30 9.27 -5.69
CA PHE A 79 13.37 9.40 -4.68
C PHE A 79 14.59 8.49 -4.92
N VAL A 80 14.37 7.24 -5.35
CA VAL A 80 15.47 6.29 -5.58
C VAL A 80 16.25 6.65 -6.84
N ALA A 81 15.58 7.06 -7.92
CA ALA A 81 16.23 7.48 -9.16
C ALA A 81 17.04 8.78 -8.98
N GLU A 82 16.54 9.72 -8.19
CA GLU A 82 17.12 11.05 -7.99
C GLU A 82 18.21 11.11 -6.91
N ASN A 83 18.30 10.09 -6.05
CA ASN A 83 19.26 10.06 -4.94
C ASN A 83 20.28 8.93 -5.12
N ALA A 84 21.50 9.29 -5.54
CA ALA A 84 22.59 8.34 -5.78
C ALA A 84 22.98 7.51 -4.54
N PHE A 85 22.77 8.01 -3.32
CA PHE A 85 22.97 7.21 -2.11
C PHE A 85 21.84 6.19 -1.93
N ALA A 86 20.59 6.62 -2.10
CA ALA A 86 19.43 5.72 -2.04
C ALA A 86 19.52 4.63 -3.11
N LYS A 87 19.84 4.98 -4.37
CA LYS A 87 20.03 4.04 -5.47
C LYS A 87 21.10 2.98 -5.16
N ARG A 88 22.28 3.42 -4.70
CA ARG A 88 23.36 2.51 -4.31
C ARG A 88 22.94 1.59 -3.16
N ASN A 89 22.27 2.12 -2.15
CA ASN A 89 21.80 1.33 -1.02
C ASN A 89 20.73 0.30 -1.42
N THR A 90 19.78 0.70 -2.28
CA THR A 90 18.76 -0.20 -2.85
C THR A 90 19.40 -1.37 -3.58
N ILE A 91 20.39 -1.11 -4.44
CA ILE A 91 21.14 -2.13 -5.18
C ILE A 91 21.94 -3.02 -4.22
N ALA A 92 22.66 -2.44 -3.26
CA ALA A 92 23.46 -3.19 -2.29
C ALA A 92 22.63 -4.12 -1.40
N GLN A 93 21.37 -3.77 -1.16
CA GLN A 93 20.41 -4.57 -0.42
C GLN A 93 19.71 -5.64 -1.28
N GLY A 94 20.03 -5.73 -2.58
CA GLY A 94 19.43 -6.71 -3.49
C GLY A 94 17.93 -6.50 -3.73
N ASN A 95 17.43 -5.28 -3.51
CA ASN A 95 16.03 -4.98 -3.75
C ASN A 95 15.75 -5.00 -5.25
N TYR A 96 14.66 -5.68 -5.62
CA TYR A 96 14.14 -5.62 -6.97
C TYR A 96 13.58 -4.22 -7.27
N MET A 97 13.87 -3.71 -8.46
CA MET A 97 13.41 -2.42 -8.97
C MET A 97 12.49 -2.65 -10.17
N LEU A 98 11.48 -1.80 -10.30
CA LEU A 98 10.62 -1.70 -11.49
C LEU A 98 10.82 -0.35 -12.16
N GLY A 99 10.46 -0.25 -13.44
CA GLY A 99 10.37 1.03 -14.14
C GLY A 99 9.08 1.77 -13.80
N GLU A 100 9.01 3.01 -14.26
CA GLU A 100 7.81 3.84 -14.16
C GLU A 100 6.62 3.19 -14.90
N ARG A 101 6.90 2.47 -15.98
CA ARG A 101 5.87 1.91 -16.87
C ARG A 101 5.01 0.85 -16.20
N GLU A 102 5.58 0.08 -15.27
CA GLU A 102 4.87 -0.95 -14.52
C GLU A 102 4.02 -0.36 -13.37
N PHE A 103 4.26 0.90 -13.00
CA PHE A 103 3.55 1.53 -11.88
C PHE A 103 2.05 1.71 -12.10
N PRO A 104 1.59 2.29 -13.23
CA PRO A 104 0.17 2.42 -13.53
C PRO A 104 -0.58 1.09 -13.51
N GLU A 105 0.00 0.02 -14.03
CA GLU A 105 -0.62 -1.32 -14.07
C GLU A 105 -0.89 -1.85 -12.65
N CYS A 106 0.06 -1.65 -11.74
CA CYS A 106 -0.10 -2.06 -10.35
C CYS A 106 -1.10 -1.18 -9.58
N VAL A 107 -1.18 0.12 -9.91
CA VAL A 107 -2.21 1.02 -9.37
C VAL A 107 -3.58 0.56 -9.84
N GLU A 108 -3.77 0.33 -11.14
CA GLU A 108 -5.02 -0.16 -11.70
C GLU A 108 -5.46 -1.46 -11.04
N ALA A 109 -4.55 -2.44 -10.92
CA ALA A 109 -4.84 -3.68 -10.23
C ALA A 109 -5.29 -3.46 -8.78
N SER A 110 -4.68 -2.50 -8.06
CA SER A 110 -5.03 -2.23 -6.66
C SER A 110 -6.41 -1.59 -6.50
N LEU A 111 -6.81 -0.76 -7.46
CA LEU A 111 -8.12 -0.15 -7.52
C LEU A 111 -9.20 -1.16 -7.90
N LEU A 112 -8.92 -2.02 -8.89
CA LEU A 112 -9.81 -3.13 -9.26
C LEU A 112 -10.01 -4.09 -8.08
N GLY A 113 -8.94 -4.40 -7.34
CA GLY A 113 -9.01 -5.21 -6.13
C GLY A 113 -9.90 -4.62 -5.03
N GLN A 114 -9.87 -3.29 -4.84
CA GLN A 114 -10.80 -2.59 -3.92
C GLN A 114 -12.25 -2.75 -4.37
N TRP A 115 -12.53 -2.54 -5.66
CA TRP A 115 -13.89 -2.61 -6.19
C TRP A 115 -14.49 -4.02 -6.02
N LEU A 116 -13.70 -5.06 -6.31
CA LEU A 116 -14.11 -6.46 -6.10
C LEU A 116 -14.36 -6.77 -4.61
N HIS A 117 -13.59 -6.17 -3.70
CA HIS A 117 -13.84 -6.33 -2.26
C HIS A 117 -15.20 -5.76 -1.84
N GLN A 118 -15.53 -4.54 -2.30
CA GLN A 118 -16.82 -3.91 -2.01
C GLN A 118 -17.99 -4.77 -2.48
N GLN A 119 -17.94 -5.29 -3.71
CA GLN A 119 -18.99 -6.16 -4.25
C GLN A 119 -19.22 -7.42 -3.42
N SER A 120 -18.14 -8.07 -2.98
CA SER A 120 -18.25 -9.29 -2.17
C SER A 120 -18.87 -9.06 -0.79
N GLN A 121 -18.79 -7.86 -0.22
CA GLN A 121 -19.48 -7.53 1.02
C GLN A 121 -20.99 -7.32 0.81
N PHE A 122 -21.41 -6.81 -0.35
CA PHE A 122 -22.83 -6.68 -0.70
C PHE A 122 -23.53 -8.04 -0.88
N GLU A 123 -22.78 -9.09 -1.25
CA GLU A 123 -23.32 -10.44 -1.48
C GLU A 123 -23.43 -11.31 -0.20
N GLY A 124 -23.16 -10.75 0.99
CA GLY A 124 -23.45 -11.39 2.28
C GLY A 124 -22.51 -12.53 2.69
N GLY A 125 -21.35 -12.68 2.04
CA GLY A 125 -20.34 -13.68 2.41
C GLY A 125 -19.55 -13.28 3.65
N GLN A 126 -19.50 -14.14 4.67
CA GLN A 126 -18.50 -14.08 5.76
C GLN A 126 -17.10 -14.35 5.18
N GLY A 127 -16.48 -13.33 4.60
CA GLY A 127 -15.08 -13.36 4.23
C GLY A 127 -14.19 -13.22 5.47
N ASP A 128 -13.03 -13.87 5.46
CA ASP A 128 -12.00 -13.69 6.49
C ASP A 128 -11.71 -12.19 6.64
N MET A 129 -11.99 -11.64 7.82
CA MET A 129 -11.91 -10.19 8.11
C MET A 129 -10.50 -9.60 7.92
N TRP A 130 -9.48 -10.46 7.76
CA TRP A 130 -8.07 -10.12 7.63
C TRP A 130 -7.48 -10.40 6.24
N GLN A 131 -8.30 -10.61 5.22
CA GLN A 131 -7.86 -10.72 3.82
C GLN A 131 -8.30 -9.49 3.01
N SER A 132 -7.34 -8.67 2.55
CA SER A 132 -7.64 -7.54 1.67
C SER A 132 -7.33 -7.89 0.23
N LYS A 133 -8.38 -7.98 -0.59
CA LYS A 133 -8.26 -8.11 -2.05
C LYS A 133 -7.69 -6.85 -2.72
N GLY A 134 -7.60 -5.73 -1.99
CA GLY A 134 -7.03 -4.46 -2.46
C GLY A 134 -5.60 -4.19 -1.97
N HIS A 135 -4.97 -5.14 -1.26
CA HIS A 135 -3.57 -5.04 -0.86
C HIS A 135 -2.69 -5.75 -1.88
N ILE A 136 -1.98 -4.96 -2.68
CA ILE A 136 -1.02 -5.46 -3.67
C ILE A 136 0.39 -5.12 -3.24
N ILE A 137 1.31 -6.06 -3.46
CA ILE A 137 2.74 -5.84 -3.37
C ILE A 137 3.31 -5.84 -4.78
N MET A 138 4.05 -4.79 -5.14
CA MET A 138 4.85 -4.78 -6.37
C MET A 138 6.05 -5.71 -6.20
N HIS A 139 6.05 -6.85 -6.89
CA HIS A 139 7.18 -7.78 -6.92
C HIS A 139 7.18 -8.60 -8.22
N GLY A 140 8.11 -8.29 -9.14
CA GLY A 140 8.16 -8.92 -10.46
C GLY A 140 6.91 -8.66 -11.31
N SER A 141 6.84 -9.26 -12.50
CA SER A 141 5.72 -9.15 -13.46
C SER A 141 4.44 -9.88 -13.02
N THR A 142 4.25 -10.11 -11.71
CA THR A 142 3.07 -10.79 -11.16
C THR A 142 2.55 -10.06 -9.92
N VAL A 143 1.34 -9.52 -10.03
CA VAL A 143 0.57 -8.96 -8.93
C VAL A 143 0.21 -10.09 -7.96
N GLN A 144 0.74 -10.07 -6.73
CA GLN A 144 0.35 -11.00 -5.68
C GLN A 144 -0.47 -10.30 -4.59
N LEU A 145 -1.61 -10.91 -4.24
CA LEU A 145 -2.37 -10.56 -3.05
C LEU A 145 -1.61 -11.05 -1.81
N ARG A 146 -1.38 -10.16 -0.86
CA ARG A 146 -0.74 -10.54 0.41
C ARG A 146 -1.74 -11.35 1.24
N SER A 147 -1.44 -12.62 1.49
CA SER A 147 -2.11 -13.42 2.53
C SER A 147 -1.37 -13.23 3.86
N SER A 148 -2.09 -13.18 4.99
CA SER A 148 -1.43 -13.07 6.31
C SER A 148 -0.74 -14.38 6.67
N PRO A 149 0.31 -14.35 7.51
CA PRO A 149 0.70 -15.54 8.25
C PRO A 149 -0.48 -15.96 9.16
N ARG A 150 -0.69 -17.26 9.30
CA ARG A 150 -1.67 -17.83 10.24
C ARG A 150 -1.20 -17.68 11.68
#